data_AF-A0A932FXT0-F1
#
_entry.id   AF-A0A932FXT0-F1
#
_cell.length_a   1.000
_cell.length_b   1.000
_cell.length_c   1.000
_cell.angle_alpha   90.00
_cell.angle_beta   90.00
_cell.angle_gamma   90.00
#
_symmetry.space_group_name_H-M   'P 1'
#
loop_
_entity.id
_entity.type
_entity.pdbx_description
1 polymer ?
#
loop_
_entity_poly.entity_id
_entity_poly.type
_entity_poly.pdbx_seq_one_letter_code
_entity_poly.pdbx_strand_id
1 'polypeptide(L)'
;MPKSRAEKGAFVCQECGNESLKWLGHCPACDAWNSYAQVSSPPTLRRGTWVTTAASPQELASVATQEDQRLTFPFREMNRVLGGGVVRGSVVLMAGEPGIGKSTLLLQAAEALASGGQPVLYVSGEESAAQVKLRAERLGLQGRGLFFVGETCVEEVLRHLEQVSPTLAIVDSIQTLYSEEAPSTAGSVAQVRECTRLLLQWAKGRGAALFLAGHVTKDGTVAGPRVLEHMVDVVLYLDGESMGVHRILRSVKNRFGSTNELALFQMSDHGLEEVLDPSGAFLGQHPAGVAGSAVIVTLEGSRPLLAEVQALAIPSVFTPPRRTCNGVEFNRLVMVVAVLTKQANLALGSQDIILNVAGGLRVGEPAADLGMAMAIASSFRNSPLDPGCVYMGELALSGELRPVPQLRRRLREASRLGFHKALVPLAREETPSPEDGIEVVALSTLAEAIRCALPGRHAPSHRSME
;
A
#
# COMPACT_ATOMS: atom_id res chain seq x y z
N MET A 1 -5.69 -6.73 -65.95
CA MET A 1 -5.23 -6.08 -64.70
C MET A 1 -6.33 -5.12 -64.26
N PRO A 2 -6.69 -5.03 -62.97
CA PRO A 2 -5.78 -4.98 -61.83
C PRO A 2 -5.83 -6.23 -60.92
N LYS A 3 -4.68 -6.53 -60.30
CA LYS A 3 -4.53 -7.50 -59.21
C LYS A 3 -5.15 -6.89 -57.96
N SER A 4 -5.99 -7.65 -57.25
CA SER A 4 -6.47 -7.28 -55.92
C SER A 4 -5.27 -7.04 -55.01
N ARG A 5 -5.24 -5.86 -54.39
CA ARG A 5 -4.22 -5.48 -53.41
C ARG A 5 -4.56 -6.24 -52.13
N ALA A 6 -3.87 -7.34 -51.84
CA ALA A 6 -4.01 -8.05 -50.58
C ALA A 6 -3.70 -7.08 -49.43
N GLU A 7 -4.66 -6.90 -48.52
CA GLU A 7 -4.50 -6.10 -47.32
C GLU A 7 -3.35 -6.65 -46.47
N LYS A 8 -2.36 -5.81 -46.19
CA LYS A 8 -1.25 -6.15 -45.31
C LYS A 8 -1.76 -6.09 -43.86
N GLY A 9 -2.27 -7.20 -43.34
CA GLY A 9 -2.65 -7.32 -41.93
C GLY A 9 -1.43 -7.24 -41.02
N ALA A 10 -1.58 -6.58 -39.87
CA ALA A 10 -0.58 -6.58 -38.81
C ALA A 10 -0.70 -7.87 -37.99
N PHE A 11 0.42 -8.37 -37.48
CA PHE A 11 0.47 -9.49 -36.56
C PHE A 11 0.65 -8.95 -35.14
N VAL A 12 -0.15 -9.42 -34.19
CA VAL A 12 -0.06 -9.02 -32.78
C VAL A 12 0.19 -10.24 -31.91
N CYS A 13 1.15 -10.14 -31.00
CA CYS A 13 1.42 -11.18 -30.00
C CYS A 13 0.26 -11.24 -28.99
N GLN A 14 -0.40 -12.38 -28.88
CA GLN A 14 -1.55 -12.59 -27.97
C GLN A 14 -1.17 -12.52 -26.49
N GLU A 15 0.10 -12.75 -26.15
CA GLU A 15 0.58 -12.81 -24.76
C GLU A 15 0.96 -11.43 -24.19
N CYS A 16 1.53 -10.56 -25.02
CA CYS A 16 2.04 -9.27 -24.56
C CYS A 16 1.55 -8.06 -25.36
N GLY A 17 0.89 -8.27 -26.50
CA GLY A 17 0.39 -7.22 -27.38
C GLY A 17 1.43 -6.61 -28.32
N ASN A 18 2.63 -7.17 -28.43
CA ASN A 18 3.66 -6.64 -29.34
C ASN A 18 3.24 -6.78 -30.81
N GLU A 19 3.36 -5.71 -31.60
CA GLU A 19 2.93 -5.67 -33.01
C GLU A 19 4.10 -5.94 -33.97
N SER A 20 3.81 -6.58 -35.11
CA SER A 20 4.77 -6.84 -36.18
C SER A 20 4.09 -6.84 -37.55
N LEU A 21 4.77 -6.33 -38.57
CA LEU A 21 4.29 -6.34 -39.97
C LEU A 21 4.48 -7.71 -40.65
N LYS A 22 5.15 -8.65 -39.99
CA LYS A 22 5.39 -10.02 -40.46
C LYS A 22 5.17 -10.99 -39.31
N TRP A 23 4.68 -12.18 -39.60
CA TRP A 23 4.59 -13.23 -38.60
C TRP A 23 5.99 -13.56 -38.07
N LEU A 24 6.12 -13.55 -36.75
CA LEU A 24 7.34 -13.94 -36.05
C LEU A 24 7.00 -15.18 -35.21
N GLY A 25 7.78 -16.26 -35.36
CA GLY A 25 7.60 -17.48 -34.56
C GLY A 25 7.99 -17.30 -33.08
N HIS A 26 8.67 -16.21 -32.75
CA HIS A 26 9.12 -15.86 -31.41
C HIS A 26 8.84 -14.38 -31.13
N CYS A 27 8.20 -14.09 -30.00
CA CYS A 27 7.93 -12.72 -29.60
C CYS A 27 9.16 -12.08 -28.92
N PRO A 28 9.77 -11.04 -29.51
CA PRO A 28 10.96 -10.41 -28.93
C PRO A 28 10.67 -9.60 -27.64
N ALA A 29 9.40 -9.42 -27.27
CA ALA A 29 8.99 -8.64 -26.11
C ALA A 29 8.65 -9.49 -24.86
N CYS A 30 8.29 -10.77 -25.04
CA CYS A 30 7.91 -11.65 -23.93
C CYS A 30 8.43 -13.09 -24.06
N ASP A 31 9.29 -13.35 -25.05
CA ASP A 31 9.89 -14.65 -25.38
C ASP A 31 8.90 -15.79 -25.68
N ALA A 32 7.61 -15.47 -25.85
CA ALA A 32 6.58 -16.45 -26.15
C ALA A 32 6.65 -16.91 -27.62
N TRP A 33 6.65 -18.22 -27.84
CA TRP A 33 6.67 -18.85 -29.16
C TRP A 33 5.27 -18.99 -29.76
N ASN A 34 5.18 -18.86 -31.09
CA ASN A 34 3.94 -18.98 -31.87
C ASN A 34 2.76 -18.11 -31.37
N SER A 35 3.06 -17.02 -30.66
CA SER A 35 2.07 -16.16 -30.02
C SER A 35 1.49 -15.08 -30.95
N TYR A 36 2.03 -14.90 -32.15
CA TYR A 36 1.55 -13.90 -33.11
C TYR A 36 0.32 -14.40 -33.88
N ALA A 37 -0.80 -13.68 -33.73
CA ALA A 37 -1.99 -13.84 -34.54
C ALA A 37 -2.13 -12.71 -35.56
N GLN A 38 -2.62 -13.04 -36.76
CA GLN A 38 -2.90 -12.04 -37.80
C GLN A 38 -4.19 -11.30 -37.43
N VAL A 39 -4.10 -9.99 -37.24
CA VAL A 39 -5.26 -9.13 -37.02
C VAL A 39 -5.60 -8.52 -38.38
N SER A 40 -6.78 -8.86 -38.91
CA SER A 40 -7.35 -8.13 -40.05
C SER A 40 -7.55 -6.68 -39.65
N SER A 41 -7.20 -5.74 -40.53
CA SER A 41 -7.58 -4.33 -40.35
C SER A 41 -9.06 -4.28 -39.98
N PRO A 42 -9.43 -3.61 -38.87
CA PRO A 42 -10.80 -3.64 -38.41
C PRO A 42 -11.70 -3.13 -39.55
N PRO A 43 -12.87 -3.78 -39.82
CA PRO A 43 -13.87 -3.15 -40.65
C PRO A 43 -14.10 -1.76 -40.06
N THR A 44 -14.11 -0.73 -40.89
CA THR A 44 -14.34 0.64 -40.47
C THR A 44 -15.66 0.71 -39.70
N LEU A 45 -15.58 0.57 -38.38
CA LEU A 45 -16.70 0.78 -37.48
C LEU A 45 -17.22 2.18 -37.76
N ARG A 46 -18.52 2.25 -38.04
CA ARG A 46 -19.25 3.52 -38.03
C ARG A 46 -18.89 4.20 -36.72
N ARG A 47 -18.16 5.32 -36.82
CA ARG A 47 -17.82 6.16 -35.67
C ARG A 47 -19.13 6.53 -34.97
N GLY A 48 -19.47 5.80 -33.91
CA GLY A 48 -20.26 6.38 -32.84
C GLY A 48 -19.50 7.62 -32.40
N THR A 49 -20.13 8.78 -32.54
CA THR A 49 -19.60 10.09 -32.19
C THR A 49 -19.39 10.18 -30.67
N TRP A 50 -18.37 9.49 -30.18
CA TRP A 50 -17.70 9.88 -28.95
C TRP A 50 -16.98 11.18 -29.28
N VAL A 51 -17.58 12.29 -28.85
CA VAL A 51 -17.02 13.63 -29.02
C VAL A 51 -15.69 13.66 -28.27
N THR A 52 -14.59 13.39 -28.99
CA THR A 52 -13.29 13.90 -28.57
C THR A 52 -13.33 15.38 -28.93
N THR A 53 -13.46 16.25 -27.94
CA THR A 53 -13.07 17.65 -28.14
C THR A 53 -11.62 17.60 -28.58
N ALA A 54 -11.36 17.84 -29.87
CA ALA A 54 -10.02 17.88 -30.42
C ALA A 54 -9.29 19.04 -29.72
N ALA A 55 -8.54 18.72 -28.68
CA ALA A 55 -7.75 19.70 -27.96
C ALA A 55 -6.68 20.22 -28.92
N SER A 56 -6.69 21.54 -29.18
CA SER A 56 -5.60 22.18 -29.90
C SER A 56 -4.38 22.28 -28.97
N PRO A 57 -3.15 22.21 -29.50
CA PRO A 57 -1.96 22.49 -28.72
C PRO A 57 -2.05 23.90 -28.11
N GLN A 58 -1.85 24.02 -26.80
CA GLN A 58 -1.82 25.28 -26.07
C GLN A 58 -0.51 25.39 -25.30
N GLU A 59 -0.01 26.61 -25.13
CA GLU A 59 1.16 26.86 -24.28
C GLU A 59 0.80 26.52 -22.83
N LEU A 60 1.65 25.75 -22.14
CA LEU A 60 1.36 25.30 -20.77
C LEU A 60 1.06 26.46 -19.81
N ALA A 61 1.74 27.61 -19.98
CA ALA A 61 1.52 28.82 -19.19
C ALA A 61 0.12 29.45 -19.39
N SER A 62 -0.53 29.15 -20.51
CA SER A 62 -1.87 29.66 -20.86
C SER A 62 -3.01 28.73 -20.40
N VAL A 63 -2.69 27.52 -19.93
CA VAL A 63 -3.67 26.56 -19.43
C VAL A 63 -4.14 27.01 -18.06
N ALA A 64 -5.41 27.41 -17.96
CA ALA A 64 -6.01 27.77 -16.69
C ALA A 64 -5.99 26.56 -15.73
N THR A 65 -5.52 26.78 -14.51
CA THR A 65 -5.60 25.79 -13.44
C THR A 65 -7.06 25.69 -13.02
N GLN A 66 -7.79 24.69 -13.51
CA GLN A 66 -9.11 24.36 -12.96
C GLN A 66 -8.89 23.53 -11.70
N GLU A 67 -9.59 23.87 -10.61
CA GLU A 67 -9.68 22.97 -9.47
C GLU A 67 -10.43 21.71 -9.92
N ASP A 68 -9.75 20.57 -9.85
CA ASP A 68 -10.33 19.27 -10.18
C ASP A 68 -11.61 19.06 -9.35
N GLN A 69 -12.76 18.85 -10.00
CA GLN A 69 -13.99 18.47 -9.30
C GLN A 69 -13.80 17.08 -8.70
N ARG A 70 -13.68 17.01 -7.37
CA ARG A 70 -13.46 15.77 -6.62
C ARG A 70 -14.74 15.24 -5.99
N LEU A 71 -14.94 13.93 -6.09
CA LEU A 71 -15.92 13.17 -5.34
C LEU A 71 -15.28 12.74 -4.02
N THR A 72 -15.88 13.15 -2.91
CA THR A 72 -15.40 12.83 -1.56
C THR A 72 -16.31 11.79 -0.92
N PHE A 73 -15.71 10.82 -0.22
CA PHE A 73 -16.41 9.82 0.57
C PHE A 73 -16.47 10.23 2.06
N PRO A 74 -17.33 9.62 2.89
CA PRO A 74 -17.27 9.75 4.35
C PRO A 74 -15.98 9.13 4.94
N PHE A 75 -15.31 8.28 4.18
CA PHE A 75 -14.02 7.65 4.50
C PHE A 75 -12.87 8.66 4.33
N ARG A 76 -12.37 9.21 5.44
CA ARG A 76 -11.34 10.27 5.47
C ARG A 76 -9.98 9.76 5.00
N GLU A 77 -9.57 8.58 5.45
CA GLU A 77 -8.31 7.96 5.07
C GLU A 77 -8.33 7.56 3.58
N MET A 78 -9.44 7.04 3.07
CA MET A 78 -9.60 6.75 1.64
C MET A 78 -9.48 8.02 0.78
N ASN A 79 -10.15 9.12 1.17
CA ASN A 79 -10.00 10.40 0.49
C ASN A 79 -8.55 10.86 0.50
N ARG A 80 -7.84 10.73 1.62
CA ARG A 80 -6.42 11.11 1.72
C ARG A 80 -5.55 10.34 0.73
N VAL A 81 -5.72 9.01 0.66
CA VAL A 81 -4.99 8.14 -0.29
C VAL A 81 -5.28 8.54 -1.76
N LEU A 82 -6.49 9.01 -2.04
CA LEU A 82 -6.90 9.53 -3.36
C LEU A 82 -6.45 10.98 -3.63
N GLY A 83 -5.75 11.64 -2.70
CA GLY A 83 -5.32 13.03 -2.85
C GLY A 83 -6.42 14.07 -2.54
N GLY A 84 -7.34 13.73 -1.64
CA GLY A 84 -8.48 14.57 -1.23
C GLY A 84 -9.84 14.09 -1.77
N GLY A 85 -9.87 13.06 -2.61
CA GLY A 85 -11.08 12.52 -3.25
C GLY A 85 -10.84 12.13 -4.70
N VAL A 86 -11.81 11.45 -5.33
CA VAL A 86 -11.68 10.95 -6.71
C VAL A 86 -11.95 12.07 -7.70
N VAL A 87 -11.01 12.33 -8.59
CA VAL A 87 -11.19 13.33 -9.65
C VAL A 87 -12.20 12.83 -10.69
N ARG A 88 -13.13 13.69 -11.09
CA ARG A 88 -14.06 13.40 -12.19
C ARG A 88 -13.31 13.16 -13.51
N GLY A 89 -13.79 12.21 -14.31
CA GLY A 89 -13.12 11.79 -15.55
C GLY A 89 -11.83 11.00 -15.33
N SER A 90 -11.52 10.59 -14.09
CA SER A 90 -10.35 9.76 -13.79
C SER A 90 -10.70 8.28 -13.68
N VAL A 91 -9.71 7.44 -13.94
CA VAL A 91 -9.78 5.99 -13.75
C VAL A 91 -8.88 5.57 -12.59
N VAL A 92 -9.46 4.88 -11.61
CA VAL A 92 -8.79 4.36 -10.41
C VAL A 92 -8.80 2.83 -10.46
N LEU A 93 -7.63 2.21 -10.45
CA LEU A 93 -7.48 0.76 -10.30
C LEU A 93 -7.33 0.42 -8.82
N MET A 94 -8.21 -0.44 -8.27
CA MET A 94 -8.08 -1.03 -6.94
C MET A 94 -7.61 -2.48 -7.07
N ALA A 95 -6.34 -2.71 -6.79
CA ALA A 95 -5.67 -4.00 -6.85
C ALA A 95 -5.58 -4.67 -5.48
N GLY A 96 -5.54 -6.00 -5.44
CA GLY A 96 -5.32 -6.75 -4.20
C GLY A 96 -5.69 -8.23 -4.34
N GLU A 97 -5.30 -9.02 -3.35
CA GLU A 97 -5.59 -10.46 -3.34
C GLU A 97 -7.12 -10.73 -3.32
N PRO A 98 -7.58 -11.86 -3.88
CA PRO A 98 -8.96 -12.32 -3.69
C PRO A 98 -9.33 -12.38 -2.20
N GLY A 99 -10.53 -11.95 -1.83
CA GLY A 99 -11.01 -12.01 -0.45
C GLY A 99 -10.46 -10.93 0.50
N ILE A 100 -9.55 -10.04 0.04
CA ILE A 100 -8.97 -9.00 0.91
C ILE A 100 -9.94 -7.90 1.33
N GLY A 101 -11.07 -7.76 0.61
CA GLY A 101 -12.12 -6.77 0.90
C GLY A 101 -12.33 -5.68 -0.17
N LYS A 102 -11.76 -5.81 -1.38
CA LYS A 102 -11.92 -4.84 -2.48
C LYS A 102 -13.38 -4.51 -2.79
N SER A 103 -14.18 -5.53 -3.11
CA SER A 103 -15.61 -5.40 -3.40
C SER A 103 -16.40 -4.82 -2.22
N THR A 104 -15.96 -5.08 -0.98
CA THR A 104 -16.59 -4.51 0.22
C THR A 104 -16.33 -3.01 0.30
N LEU A 105 -15.07 -2.58 0.14
CA LEU A 105 -14.71 -1.15 0.15
C LEU A 105 -15.36 -0.38 -1.01
N LEU A 106 -15.36 -0.98 -2.22
CA LEU A 106 -15.99 -0.40 -3.39
C LEU A 106 -17.51 -0.26 -3.23
N LEU A 107 -18.19 -1.27 -2.69
CA LEU A 107 -19.62 -1.21 -2.41
C LEU A 107 -19.96 -0.16 -1.35
N GLN A 108 -19.16 -0.05 -0.28
CA GLN A 108 -19.31 1.01 0.73
C GLN A 108 -19.11 2.41 0.13
N ALA A 109 -18.11 2.58 -0.74
CA ALA A 109 -17.88 3.85 -1.46
C ALA A 109 -19.03 4.19 -2.42
N ALA A 110 -19.59 3.18 -3.10
CA ALA A 110 -20.74 3.32 -3.99
C ALA A 110 -21.99 3.81 -3.23
N GLU A 111 -22.32 3.13 -2.12
CA GLU A 111 -23.47 3.49 -1.27
C GLU A 111 -23.33 4.90 -0.71
N ALA A 112 -22.12 5.31 -0.31
CA ALA A 112 -21.89 6.61 0.27
C ALA A 112 -22.19 7.75 -0.72
N LEU A 113 -21.81 7.61 -1.99
CA LEU A 113 -22.15 8.60 -3.03
C LEU A 113 -23.62 8.52 -3.43
N ALA A 114 -24.16 7.31 -3.55
CA ALA A 114 -25.57 7.09 -3.86
C ALA A 114 -26.50 7.75 -2.82
N SER A 115 -26.19 7.57 -1.54
CA SER A 115 -26.90 8.20 -0.42
C SER A 115 -26.78 9.73 -0.42
N GLY A 116 -25.71 10.27 -0.99
CA GLY A 116 -25.52 11.70 -1.25
C GLY A 116 -26.33 12.26 -2.42
N GLY A 117 -27.17 11.44 -3.06
CA GLY A 117 -28.02 11.83 -4.19
C GLY A 117 -27.31 11.80 -5.54
N GLN A 118 -26.11 11.20 -5.63
CA GLN A 118 -25.39 11.05 -6.88
C GLN A 118 -25.65 9.68 -7.52
N PRO A 119 -25.97 9.60 -8.82
CA PRO A 119 -26.20 8.31 -9.47
C PRO A 119 -24.90 7.51 -9.57
N VAL A 120 -24.93 6.26 -9.07
CA VAL A 120 -23.78 5.34 -9.12
C VAL A 120 -24.20 4.07 -9.86
N LEU A 121 -23.35 3.56 -10.76
CA LEU A 121 -23.55 2.26 -11.41
C LEU A 121 -22.47 1.27 -10.95
N TYR A 122 -22.89 0.17 -10.34
CA TYR A 122 -22.04 -0.96 -9.99
C TYR A 122 -22.21 -2.08 -11.01
N VAL A 123 -21.14 -2.41 -11.71
CA VAL A 123 -21.06 -3.47 -12.71
C VAL A 123 -20.29 -4.63 -12.11
N SER A 124 -20.87 -5.83 -12.17
CA SER A 124 -20.19 -7.04 -11.70
C SER A 124 -20.34 -8.17 -12.71
N GLY A 125 -19.22 -8.77 -13.09
CA GLY A 125 -19.22 -10.01 -13.87
C GLY A 125 -19.07 -11.27 -13.01
N GLU A 126 -18.66 -11.12 -11.74
CA GLU A 126 -18.40 -12.25 -10.83
C GLU A 126 -19.63 -12.64 -10.02
N GLU A 127 -20.37 -11.64 -9.53
CA GLU A 127 -21.47 -11.83 -8.58
C GLU A 127 -22.81 -11.41 -9.16
N SER A 128 -23.85 -12.16 -8.80
CA SER A 128 -25.24 -11.82 -9.12
C SER A 128 -25.78 -10.67 -8.27
N ALA A 129 -26.81 -10.00 -8.77
CA ALA A 129 -27.50 -8.92 -8.04
C ALA A 129 -27.98 -9.36 -6.64
N ALA A 130 -28.45 -10.61 -6.51
CA ALA A 130 -28.90 -11.16 -5.24
C ALA A 130 -27.75 -11.31 -4.23
N GLN A 131 -26.57 -11.76 -4.67
CA GLN A 131 -25.38 -11.90 -3.80
C GLN A 131 -24.88 -10.54 -3.32
N VAL A 132 -24.81 -9.56 -4.23
CA VAL A 132 -24.40 -8.19 -3.88
C VAL A 132 -25.42 -7.54 -2.93
N LYS A 133 -26.72 -7.77 -3.14
CA LYS A 133 -27.77 -7.28 -2.24
C LYS A 133 -27.66 -7.88 -0.84
N LEU A 134 -27.47 -9.19 -0.71
CA LEU A 134 -27.27 -9.84 0.60
C LEU A 134 -26.05 -9.27 1.32
N ARG A 135 -24.96 -9.00 0.59
CA ARG A 135 -23.78 -8.34 1.14
C ARG A 135 -24.09 -6.92 1.59
N ALA A 136 -24.79 -6.13 0.77
CA ALA A 136 -25.19 -4.77 1.11
C ALA A 136 -26.03 -4.75 2.40
N GLU A 137 -27.01 -5.64 2.52
CA GLU A 137 -27.85 -5.78 3.72
C GLU A 137 -27.02 -6.12 4.97
N ARG A 138 -26.06 -7.06 4.86
CA ARG A 138 -25.15 -7.41 5.96
C ARG A 138 -24.32 -6.20 6.41
N LEU A 139 -23.86 -5.40 5.46
CA LEU A 139 -23.08 -4.18 5.70
C LEU A 139 -23.95 -2.99 6.18
N GLY A 140 -25.28 -3.16 6.28
CA GLY A 140 -26.21 -2.09 6.65
C GLY A 140 -26.43 -1.03 5.57
N LEU A 141 -26.11 -1.35 4.31
CA LEU A 141 -26.27 -0.46 3.14
C LEU A 141 -27.70 -0.59 2.60
N GLN A 142 -28.34 0.53 2.25
CA GLN A 142 -29.73 0.56 1.79
C GLN A 142 -29.87 0.36 0.27
N GLY A 143 -28.84 0.68 -0.51
CA GLY A 143 -28.83 0.55 -1.96
C GLY A 143 -29.65 1.62 -2.68
N ARG A 144 -30.05 2.70 -2.01
CA ARG A 144 -30.87 3.77 -2.61
C ARG A 144 -30.01 4.64 -3.52
N GLY A 145 -30.36 4.71 -4.80
CA GLY A 145 -29.59 5.45 -5.82
C GLY A 145 -28.37 4.70 -6.35
N LEU A 146 -28.14 3.47 -5.88
CA LEU A 146 -27.12 2.56 -6.37
C LEU A 146 -27.73 1.63 -7.42
N PHE A 147 -27.40 1.85 -8.69
CA PHE A 147 -27.79 0.97 -9.77
C PHE A 147 -26.81 -0.20 -9.86
N PHE A 148 -27.32 -1.38 -10.20
CA PHE A 148 -26.51 -2.59 -10.36
C PHE A 148 -26.81 -3.27 -11.69
N VAL A 149 -25.76 -3.76 -12.36
CA VAL A 149 -25.89 -4.63 -13.52
C VAL A 149 -24.88 -5.78 -13.45
N GLY A 150 -25.37 -6.99 -13.72
CA GLY A 150 -24.56 -8.18 -13.85
C GLY A 150 -24.21 -8.42 -15.31
N GLU A 151 -23.08 -7.93 -15.79
CA GLU A 151 -22.72 -7.97 -17.21
C GLU A 151 -21.21 -8.19 -17.40
N THR A 152 -20.84 -8.92 -18.46
CA THR A 152 -19.45 -9.28 -18.80
C THR A 152 -19.02 -8.75 -20.16
N CYS A 153 -19.96 -8.44 -21.06
CA CYS A 153 -19.66 -7.82 -22.35
C CYS A 153 -19.43 -6.31 -22.17
N VAL A 154 -18.22 -5.81 -22.49
CA VAL A 154 -17.87 -4.39 -22.26
C VAL A 154 -18.73 -3.45 -23.11
N GLU A 155 -19.17 -3.86 -24.29
CA GLU A 155 -20.05 -3.10 -25.17
C GLU A 155 -21.47 -2.93 -24.59
N GLU A 156 -21.97 -3.93 -23.85
CA GLU A 156 -23.22 -3.84 -23.06
C GLU A 156 -23.02 -2.94 -21.84
N VAL A 157 -21.90 -3.11 -21.12
CA VAL A 157 -21.54 -2.26 -19.97
C VAL A 157 -21.52 -0.78 -20.38
N LEU A 158 -20.89 -0.43 -21.51
CA LEU A 158 -20.87 0.93 -22.05
C LEU A 158 -22.27 1.47 -22.35
N ARG A 159 -23.18 0.64 -22.85
CA ARG A 159 -24.58 1.04 -23.10
C ARG A 159 -25.32 1.35 -21.81
N HIS A 160 -25.14 0.55 -20.77
CA HIS A 160 -25.71 0.83 -19.44
C HIS A 160 -25.12 2.09 -18.82
N LEU A 161 -23.80 2.28 -18.96
CA LEU A 161 -23.12 3.50 -18.50
C LEU A 161 -23.68 4.76 -19.18
N GLU A 162 -23.99 4.69 -20.48
CA GLU A 162 -24.65 5.78 -21.19
C GLU A 162 -26.08 6.04 -20.71
N GLN A 163 -26.87 4.98 -20.55
CA GLN A 163 -28.26 5.09 -20.09
C GLN A 163 -28.37 5.69 -18.69
N VAL A 164 -27.51 5.27 -17.77
CA VAL A 164 -27.53 5.73 -16.37
C VAL A 164 -26.83 7.08 -16.22
N SER A 165 -25.82 7.37 -17.04
CA SER A 165 -24.97 8.57 -16.93
C SER A 165 -24.49 8.83 -15.49
N PRO A 166 -23.82 7.86 -14.83
CA PRO A 166 -23.49 7.96 -13.42
C PRO A 166 -22.34 8.95 -13.16
N THR A 167 -22.29 9.53 -11.96
CA THR A 167 -21.12 10.32 -11.54
C THR A 167 -19.94 9.43 -11.16
N LEU A 168 -20.25 8.23 -10.62
CA LEU A 168 -19.29 7.17 -10.34
C LEU A 168 -19.76 5.85 -10.96
N ALA A 169 -18.86 5.21 -11.70
CA ALA A 169 -19.00 3.83 -12.14
C ALA A 169 -17.99 2.93 -11.43
N ILE A 170 -18.40 1.71 -11.10
CA ILE A 170 -17.54 0.68 -10.53
C ILE A 170 -17.65 -0.57 -11.39
N VAL A 171 -16.50 -1.17 -11.74
CA VAL A 171 -16.41 -2.45 -12.43
C VAL A 171 -15.67 -3.45 -11.55
N ASP A 172 -16.36 -4.48 -11.08
CA ASP A 172 -15.86 -5.50 -10.17
C ASP A 172 -16.07 -6.92 -10.75
N SER A 173 -15.11 -7.51 -11.46
CA SER A 173 -13.73 -7.05 -11.71
C SER A 173 -13.43 -6.88 -13.20
N ILE A 174 -12.35 -6.17 -13.53
CA ILE A 174 -11.96 -5.98 -14.94
C ILE A 174 -11.58 -7.31 -15.62
N GLN A 175 -11.15 -8.31 -14.85
CA GLN A 175 -10.80 -9.63 -15.36
C GLN A 175 -12.00 -10.40 -15.93
N THR A 176 -13.22 -10.09 -15.49
CA THR A 176 -14.42 -10.77 -16.00
C THR A 176 -14.97 -10.16 -17.28
N LEU A 177 -14.45 -9.00 -17.69
CA LEU A 177 -14.93 -8.36 -18.91
C LEU A 177 -14.26 -8.95 -20.15
N TYR A 178 -15.02 -8.96 -21.24
CA TYR A 178 -14.52 -9.23 -22.58
C TYR A 178 -15.12 -8.24 -23.58
N SER A 179 -14.39 -8.04 -24.67
CA SER A 179 -14.84 -7.34 -25.87
C SER A 179 -15.01 -8.35 -27.00
N GLU A 180 -16.15 -8.27 -27.69
CA GLU A 180 -16.43 -9.07 -28.89
C GLU A 180 -15.54 -8.68 -30.08
N GLU A 181 -15.01 -7.45 -30.08
CA GLU A 181 -14.17 -6.91 -31.15
C GLU A 181 -12.71 -7.35 -31.04
N ALA A 182 -12.29 -7.90 -29.89
CA ALA A 182 -10.92 -8.33 -29.64
C ALA A 182 -10.73 -9.84 -29.89
N PRO A 183 -9.75 -10.27 -30.74
CA PRO A 183 -9.54 -11.67 -31.11
C PRO A 183 -8.74 -12.43 -30.04
N SER A 184 -9.22 -12.45 -28.80
CA SER A 184 -8.58 -13.11 -27.66
C SER A 184 -9.61 -13.61 -26.64
N THR A 185 -9.23 -14.61 -25.83
CA THR A 185 -10.12 -15.19 -24.81
C THR A 185 -10.35 -14.22 -23.65
N ALA A 186 -11.57 -14.23 -23.09
CA ALA A 186 -11.93 -13.46 -21.90
C ALA A 186 -10.91 -13.70 -20.75
N GLY A 187 -10.54 -12.63 -20.04
CA GLY A 187 -9.53 -12.67 -18.98
C GLY A 187 -8.06 -12.68 -19.45
N SER A 188 -7.80 -12.78 -20.75
CA SER A 188 -6.44 -12.60 -21.30
C SER A 188 -5.94 -11.15 -21.10
N VAL A 189 -4.62 -10.97 -21.07
CA VAL A 189 -3.97 -9.65 -20.97
C VAL A 189 -4.47 -8.69 -22.06
N ALA A 190 -4.66 -9.20 -23.29
CA ALA A 190 -5.16 -8.42 -24.41
C ALA A 190 -6.62 -7.96 -24.19
N GLN A 191 -7.52 -8.87 -23.79
CA GLN A 191 -8.92 -8.53 -23.48
C GLN A 191 -9.01 -7.48 -22.36
N VAL A 192 -8.29 -7.69 -21.27
CA VAL A 192 -8.33 -6.79 -20.10
C VAL A 192 -7.82 -5.39 -20.44
N ARG A 193 -6.76 -5.28 -21.26
CA ARG A 193 -6.26 -3.99 -21.75
C ARG A 193 -7.28 -3.30 -22.65
N GLU A 194 -7.90 -4.02 -23.58
CA GLU A 194 -8.86 -3.44 -24.51
C GLU A 194 -10.13 -2.95 -23.79
N CYS A 195 -10.69 -3.76 -22.88
CA CYS A 195 -11.81 -3.35 -22.04
C CYS A 195 -11.47 -2.11 -21.20
N THR A 196 -10.27 -2.07 -20.60
CA THR A 196 -9.79 -0.91 -19.84
C THR A 196 -9.68 0.34 -20.72
N ARG A 197 -9.19 0.21 -21.96
CA ARG A 197 -9.06 1.31 -22.92
C ARG A 197 -10.42 1.92 -23.26
N LEU A 198 -11.40 1.06 -23.56
CA LEU A 198 -12.77 1.48 -23.88
C LEU A 198 -13.44 2.21 -22.72
N LEU A 199 -13.35 1.65 -21.51
CA LEU A 199 -13.90 2.25 -20.29
C LEU A 199 -13.21 3.57 -19.92
N LEU A 200 -11.89 3.66 -20.11
CA LEU A 200 -11.13 4.90 -19.87
C LEU A 200 -11.55 6.01 -20.84
N GLN A 201 -11.73 5.68 -22.11
CA GLN A 201 -12.22 6.63 -23.12
C GLN A 201 -13.62 7.15 -22.76
N TRP A 202 -14.50 6.26 -22.30
CA TRP A 202 -15.82 6.63 -21.81
C TRP A 202 -15.75 7.58 -20.60
N ALA A 203 -15.00 7.20 -19.55
CA ALA A 203 -14.88 7.98 -18.32
C ALA A 203 -14.37 9.40 -18.59
N LYS A 204 -13.30 9.53 -19.38
CA LYS A 204 -12.73 10.83 -19.77
C LYS A 204 -13.67 11.65 -20.65
N GLY A 205 -14.35 11.01 -21.61
CA GLY A 205 -15.29 11.67 -22.50
C GLY A 205 -16.54 12.22 -21.79
N ARG A 206 -16.97 11.58 -20.71
CA ARG A 206 -18.17 11.96 -19.95
C ARG A 206 -17.90 12.68 -18.64
N GLY A 207 -16.63 12.80 -18.24
CA GLY A 207 -16.26 13.38 -16.94
C GLY A 207 -16.74 12.55 -15.75
N ALA A 208 -16.98 11.25 -15.94
CA ALA A 208 -17.39 10.34 -14.88
C ALA A 208 -16.17 9.73 -14.19
N ALA A 209 -16.23 9.54 -12.88
CA ALA A 209 -15.19 8.80 -12.16
C ALA A 209 -15.41 7.28 -12.34
N LEU A 210 -14.33 6.52 -12.51
CA LEU A 210 -14.40 5.07 -12.73
C LEU A 210 -13.46 4.33 -11.78
N PHE A 211 -13.99 3.39 -11.00
CA PHE A 211 -13.20 2.39 -10.29
C PHE A 211 -13.18 1.07 -11.08
N LEU A 212 -12.00 0.49 -11.21
CA LEU A 212 -11.77 -0.85 -11.71
C LEU A 212 -11.21 -1.71 -10.58
N ALA A 213 -11.89 -2.79 -10.21
CA ALA A 213 -11.33 -3.79 -9.31
C ALA A 213 -10.43 -4.75 -10.10
N GLY A 214 -9.26 -5.08 -9.55
CA GLY A 214 -8.31 -6.02 -10.13
C GLY A 214 -7.78 -7.02 -9.11
N HIS A 215 -7.76 -8.29 -9.48
CA HIS A 215 -7.16 -9.36 -8.70
C HIS A 215 -5.65 -9.51 -8.95
N VAL A 216 -4.85 -9.56 -7.88
CA VAL A 216 -3.45 -10.00 -7.98
C VAL A 216 -3.44 -11.52 -7.97
N THR A 217 -2.91 -12.14 -9.03
CA THR A 217 -2.67 -13.59 -9.08
C THR A 217 -1.20 -13.88 -8.75
N LYS A 218 -0.97 -14.90 -7.93
CA LYS A 218 0.39 -15.28 -7.47
C LYS A 218 1.28 -15.84 -8.59
N ASP A 219 0.67 -16.30 -9.70
CA ASP A 219 1.36 -17.01 -10.78
C ASP A 219 1.66 -16.15 -12.02
N GLY A 220 1.25 -14.88 -12.07
CA GLY A 220 1.50 -14.00 -13.23
C GLY A 220 0.84 -14.42 -14.55
N THR A 221 0.03 -15.49 -14.55
CA THR A 221 -0.63 -16.09 -15.73
C THR A 221 -1.98 -15.46 -16.08
N VAL A 222 -2.61 -14.77 -15.12
CA VAL A 222 -3.80 -13.94 -15.36
C VAL A 222 -3.35 -12.49 -15.35
N ALA A 223 -3.93 -11.65 -16.22
CA ALA A 223 -3.62 -10.24 -16.37
C ALA A 223 -3.59 -9.51 -15.01
N GLY A 224 -2.41 -9.51 -14.40
CA GLY A 224 -2.21 -8.93 -13.09
C GLY A 224 -2.38 -7.41 -13.16
N PRO A 225 -2.73 -6.74 -12.06
CA PRO A 225 -2.96 -5.30 -12.03
C PRO A 225 -1.76 -4.49 -12.58
N ARG A 226 -0.54 -5.04 -12.51
CA ARG A 226 0.68 -4.48 -13.14
C ARG A 226 0.51 -4.17 -14.63
N VAL A 227 -0.28 -4.95 -15.35
CA VAL A 227 -0.58 -4.74 -16.78
C VAL A 227 -1.35 -3.44 -17.03
N LEU A 228 -2.15 -3.01 -16.04
CA LEU A 228 -3.05 -1.86 -16.15
C LEU A 228 -2.50 -0.62 -15.44
N GLU A 229 -1.52 -0.77 -14.55
CA GLU A 229 -0.93 0.32 -13.77
C GLU A 229 -0.54 1.53 -14.62
N HIS A 230 0.03 1.30 -15.80
CA HIS A 230 0.47 2.36 -16.70
C HIS A 230 -0.70 3.04 -17.44
N MET A 231 -1.82 2.34 -17.64
CA MET A 231 -2.97 2.83 -18.39
C MET A 231 -3.87 3.75 -17.58
N VAL A 232 -4.03 3.48 -16.29
CA VAL A 232 -4.97 4.22 -15.40
C VAL A 232 -4.35 5.48 -14.80
N ASP A 233 -5.17 6.38 -14.23
CA ASP A 233 -4.68 7.62 -13.64
C ASP A 233 -4.23 7.44 -12.17
N VAL A 234 -4.90 6.57 -11.42
CA VAL A 234 -4.57 6.21 -10.04
C VAL A 234 -4.52 4.69 -9.86
N VAL A 235 -3.55 4.19 -9.10
CA VAL A 235 -3.42 2.78 -8.71
C VAL A 235 -3.37 2.70 -7.19
N LEU A 236 -4.32 1.94 -6.63
CA LEU A 236 -4.41 1.62 -5.21
C LEU A 236 -4.19 0.12 -5.00
N TYR A 237 -3.44 -0.24 -3.96
CA TYR A 237 -3.26 -1.61 -3.52
C TYR A 237 -3.89 -1.81 -2.14
N LEU A 238 -4.78 -2.79 -2.01
CA LEU A 238 -5.34 -3.26 -0.75
C LEU A 238 -4.64 -4.58 -0.36
N ASP A 239 -3.90 -4.53 0.75
CA ASP A 239 -3.08 -5.63 1.27
C ASP A 239 -3.46 -5.96 2.73
N GLY A 240 -3.16 -7.16 3.20
CA GLY A 240 -3.41 -7.59 4.58
C GLY A 240 -2.69 -8.85 5.02
N GLU A 241 -1.80 -9.45 4.20
CA GLU A 241 -1.17 -10.74 4.51
C GLU A 241 -0.18 -10.65 5.70
N SER A 242 0.28 -9.44 6.07
CA SER A 242 1.28 -9.24 7.13
C SER A 242 0.73 -8.76 8.48
N MET A 243 -0.46 -8.16 8.52
CA MET A 243 -0.88 -7.26 9.61
C MET A 243 -2.03 -7.78 10.51
N GLY A 244 -2.32 -9.09 10.46
CA GLY A 244 -3.42 -9.70 11.22
C GLY A 244 -4.80 -9.23 10.75
N VAL A 245 -5.54 -8.52 11.62
CA VAL A 245 -6.92 -8.06 11.35
C VAL A 245 -6.96 -6.81 10.47
N HIS A 246 -5.84 -6.08 10.37
CA HIS A 246 -5.77 -4.84 9.62
C HIS A 246 -5.55 -5.07 8.11
N ARG A 247 -6.01 -4.12 7.31
CA ARG A 247 -5.85 -4.03 5.86
C ARG A 247 -5.25 -2.67 5.51
N ILE A 248 -4.25 -2.63 4.65
CA ILE A 248 -3.59 -1.40 4.21
C ILE A 248 -4.02 -1.08 2.79
N LEU A 249 -4.61 0.08 2.58
CA LEU A 249 -4.83 0.67 1.26
C LEU A 249 -3.70 1.67 0.97
N ARG A 250 -2.89 1.41 -0.06
CA ARG A 250 -1.76 2.28 -0.43
C ARG A 250 -1.93 2.80 -1.85
N SER A 251 -1.58 4.05 -2.09
CA SER A 251 -1.41 4.55 -3.45
C SER A 251 -0.03 4.16 -4.00
N VAL A 252 0.03 3.57 -5.19
CA VAL A 252 1.30 3.29 -5.90
C VAL A 252 1.50 4.25 -7.07
N LYS A 253 0.40 4.71 -7.66
CA LYS A 253 0.38 5.74 -8.70
C LYS A 253 -0.76 6.70 -8.38
N ASN A 254 -0.51 7.99 -8.38
CA ASN A 254 -1.56 9.00 -8.23
C ASN A 254 -1.16 10.24 -9.03
N ARG A 255 -1.89 10.51 -10.12
CA ARG A 255 -1.68 11.73 -10.92
C ARG A 255 -2.25 12.98 -10.26
N PHE A 256 -3.07 12.82 -9.22
CA PHE A 256 -3.83 13.89 -8.58
C PHE A 256 -3.47 14.08 -7.09
N GLY A 257 -2.41 13.41 -6.62
CA GLY A 257 -2.03 13.38 -5.21
C GLY A 257 -0.71 12.65 -4.97
N SER A 258 -0.35 12.50 -3.70
CA SER A 258 0.87 11.80 -3.29
C SER A 258 0.75 10.28 -3.44
N THR A 259 1.81 9.63 -3.91
CA THR A 259 1.95 8.16 -3.92
C THR A 259 2.39 7.60 -2.58
N ASN A 260 2.67 8.45 -1.60
CA ASN A 260 3.23 7.99 -0.33
C ASN A 260 2.19 7.95 0.80
N GLU A 261 0.91 8.06 0.45
CA GLU A 261 -0.23 7.98 1.35
C GLU A 261 -0.69 6.54 1.52
N LEU A 262 -1.08 6.21 2.76
CA LEU A 262 -1.69 4.93 3.11
C LEU A 262 -2.90 5.16 4.02
N ALA A 263 -3.87 4.26 3.94
CA ALA A 263 -5.02 4.18 4.83
C ALA A 263 -5.05 2.79 5.47
N LEU A 264 -5.41 2.74 6.74
CA LEU A 264 -5.57 1.49 7.47
C LEU A 264 -7.05 1.24 7.70
N PHE A 265 -7.43 0.00 7.47
CA PHE A 265 -8.79 -0.49 7.67
C PHE A 265 -8.76 -1.71 8.56
N GLN A 266 -9.85 -1.95 9.26
CA GLN A 266 -10.11 -3.19 9.99
C GLN A 266 -11.38 -3.82 9.44
N MET A 267 -11.34 -5.13 9.22
CA MET A 267 -12.55 -5.86 8.84
C MET A 267 -13.41 -6.12 10.09
N SER A 268 -14.64 -5.61 10.09
CA SER A 268 -15.67 -5.84 11.09
C SER A 268 -16.88 -6.55 10.48
N ASP A 269 -17.88 -6.85 11.30
CA ASP A 269 -19.18 -7.35 10.84
C ASP A 269 -19.92 -6.35 9.93
N HIS A 270 -19.59 -5.05 10.05
CA HIS A 270 -20.15 -3.96 9.26
C HIS A 270 -19.32 -3.60 8.00
N GLY A 271 -18.24 -4.34 7.72
CA GLY A 271 -17.41 -4.14 6.54
C GLY A 271 -16.00 -3.67 6.86
N LEU A 272 -15.43 -2.83 5.99
CA LEU A 272 -14.13 -2.22 6.25
C LEU A 272 -14.33 -0.87 6.96
N GLU A 273 -13.78 -0.76 8.16
CA GLU A 273 -13.81 0.44 9.00
C GLU A 273 -12.44 1.11 9.03
N GLU A 274 -12.40 2.44 8.93
CA GLU A 274 -11.14 3.20 8.95
C GLU A 274 -10.52 3.24 10.34
N VAL A 275 -9.24 2.87 10.42
CA VAL A 275 -8.43 3.05 11.62
C VAL A 275 -7.86 4.47 11.60
N LEU A 276 -8.52 5.37 12.31
CA LEU A 276 -8.14 6.79 12.37
C LEU A 276 -6.82 7.03 13.12
N ASP A 277 -6.49 6.17 14.08
CA ASP A 277 -5.21 6.22 14.80
C ASP A 277 -4.41 4.91 14.68
N PRO A 278 -3.71 4.70 13.56
CA PRO A 278 -2.85 3.55 13.34
C PRO A 278 -1.81 3.31 14.41
N SER A 279 -1.16 4.39 14.84
CA SER A 279 -0.05 4.28 15.76
C SER A 279 -0.54 3.78 17.13
N GLY A 280 -1.72 4.22 17.59
CA GLY A 280 -2.39 3.64 18.76
C GLY A 280 -2.81 2.18 18.57
N ALA A 281 -3.15 1.76 17.35
CA ALA A 281 -3.50 0.36 17.05
C ALA A 281 -2.29 -0.60 17.06
N PHE A 282 -1.07 -0.10 16.83
CA PHE A 282 0.16 -0.90 16.78
C PHE A 282 1.00 -0.87 18.08
N LEU A 283 0.71 0.06 18.98
CA LEU A 283 1.32 0.09 20.31
C LEU A 283 0.61 -0.91 21.21
N GLY A 284 1.34 -1.89 21.76
CA GLY A 284 0.77 -2.91 22.64
C GLY A 284 0.23 -2.28 23.92
N GLN A 285 -0.94 -2.75 24.38
CA GLN A 285 -1.49 -2.41 25.70
C GLN A 285 -0.75 -3.20 26.79
N HIS A 286 0.55 -2.99 26.95
CA HIS A 286 1.31 -3.62 28.01
C HIS A 286 1.30 -2.79 29.30
N PRO A 287 1.22 -3.44 30.48
CA PRO A 287 1.43 -2.75 31.74
C PRO A 287 2.85 -2.17 31.77
N ALA A 288 2.98 -0.92 32.24
CA ALA A 288 4.26 -0.22 32.30
C ALA A 288 5.32 -1.05 33.05
N GLY A 289 6.55 -1.09 32.52
CA GLY A 289 7.72 -1.66 33.22
C GLY A 289 8.16 -3.06 32.78
N VAL A 290 7.78 -3.54 31.59
CA VAL A 290 8.28 -4.81 31.04
C VAL A 290 9.65 -4.62 30.36
N ALA A 291 10.62 -5.47 30.71
CA ALA A 291 11.91 -5.49 30.04
C ALA A 291 11.82 -6.12 28.64
N GLY A 292 12.61 -5.61 27.71
CA GLY A 292 12.66 -6.12 26.34
C GLY A 292 11.70 -5.45 25.37
N SER A 293 11.03 -4.36 25.73
CA SER A 293 10.16 -3.61 24.83
C SER A 293 10.72 -2.22 24.54
N ALA A 294 10.83 -1.88 23.25
CA ALA A 294 11.26 -0.55 22.78
C ALA A 294 10.32 -0.06 21.67
N VAL A 295 9.96 1.22 21.70
CA VAL A 295 9.14 1.83 20.65
C VAL A 295 10.03 2.48 19.60
N ILE A 296 9.78 2.17 18.33
CA ILE A 296 10.43 2.79 17.18
C ILE A 296 9.42 3.59 16.37
N VAL A 297 9.93 4.54 15.58
CA VAL A 297 9.13 5.18 14.54
C VAL A 297 9.64 4.67 13.20
N THR A 298 8.81 3.93 12.47
CA THR A 298 9.10 3.44 11.12
C THR A 298 8.38 4.29 10.07
N LEU A 299 8.89 4.37 8.84
CA LEU A 299 8.19 4.95 7.70
C LEU A 299 7.59 3.85 6.85
N GLU A 300 6.28 3.92 6.65
CA GLU A 300 5.58 3.10 5.68
C GLU A 300 5.16 4.01 4.51
N GLY A 301 5.91 3.95 3.39
CA GLY A 301 5.84 4.99 2.36
C GLY A 301 6.32 6.34 2.91
N SER A 302 5.40 7.29 3.11
CA SER A 302 5.72 8.55 3.78
C SER A 302 5.09 8.71 5.16
N ARG A 303 4.24 7.76 5.57
CA ARG A 303 3.57 7.88 6.85
C ARG A 303 4.49 7.36 7.96
N PRO A 304 4.84 8.20 8.96
CA PRO A 304 5.44 7.69 10.17
C PRO A 304 4.42 6.84 10.93
N LEU A 305 4.82 5.64 11.31
CA LEU A 305 4.05 4.71 12.14
C LEU A 305 4.92 4.34 13.34
N LEU A 306 4.31 4.34 14.52
CA LEU A 306 4.99 3.82 15.70
C LEU A 306 4.77 2.32 15.78
N ALA A 307 5.84 1.59 16.09
CA ALA A 307 5.82 0.15 16.24
C ALA A 307 6.57 -0.24 17.52
N GLU A 308 6.04 -1.20 18.26
CA GLU A 308 6.73 -1.79 19.39
C GLU A 308 7.62 -2.95 18.93
N VAL A 309 8.91 -2.89 19.24
CA VAL A 309 9.87 -3.97 19.06
C VAL A 309 10.09 -4.67 20.39
N GLN A 310 9.81 -5.96 20.40
CA GLN A 310 9.90 -6.82 21.56
C GLN A 310 11.05 -7.79 21.39
N ALA A 311 11.85 -7.98 22.44
CA ALA A 311 12.97 -8.90 22.46
C ALA A 311 12.95 -9.75 23.73
N LEU A 312 13.23 -11.04 23.55
CA LEU A 312 13.47 -12.00 24.61
C LEU A 312 14.88 -12.55 24.45
N ALA A 313 15.77 -12.17 25.38
CA ALA A 313 17.10 -12.72 25.51
C ALA A 313 17.11 -13.66 26.72
N ILE A 314 17.38 -14.95 26.50
CA ILE A 314 17.40 -15.97 27.55
C ILE A 314 18.66 -16.85 27.38
N PRO A 315 19.28 -17.34 28.48
CA PRO A 315 20.38 -18.28 28.35
C PRO A 315 19.99 -19.49 27.51
N SER A 316 20.79 -19.79 26.49
CA SER A 316 20.53 -20.92 25.63
C SER A 316 20.75 -22.25 26.37
N VAL A 317 19.86 -23.20 26.14
CA VAL A 317 19.99 -24.60 26.59
C VAL A 317 20.68 -25.47 25.52
N PHE A 318 20.69 -25.03 24.25
CA PHE A 318 21.20 -25.80 23.11
C PHE A 318 22.27 -25.04 22.33
N THR A 319 23.33 -25.72 21.92
CA THR A 319 24.36 -25.16 21.03
C THR A 319 24.10 -25.61 19.59
N PRO A 320 24.03 -24.70 18.60
CA PRO A 320 24.21 -23.25 18.71
C PRO A 320 22.96 -22.50 19.23
N PRO A 321 23.13 -21.30 19.84
CA PRO A 321 22.01 -20.47 20.31
C PRO A 321 21.04 -20.11 19.17
N ARG A 322 19.76 -20.08 19.50
CA ARG A 322 18.67 -19.78 18.59
C ARG A 322 18.52 -18.28 18.41
N ARG A 323 18.35 -17.86 17.16
CA ARG A 323 17.98 -16.50 16.78
C ARG A 323 16.72 -16.58 15.94
N THR A 324 15.69 -15.84 16.32
CA THR A 324 14.42 -15.85 15.61
C THR A 324 13.90 -14.43 15.56
N CYS A 325 13.38 -14.02 14.41
CA CYS A 325 12.75 -12.72 14.26
C CYS A 325 11.41 -12.84 13.52
N ASN A 326 10.46 -12.00 13.90
CA ASN A 326 9.23 -11.75 13.17
C ASN A 326 9.04 -10.23 13.00
N GLY A 327 8.66 -9.79 11.80
CA GLY A 327 8.51 -8.38 11.48
C GLY A 327 9.81 -7.62 11.17
N VAL A 328 10.99 -8.25 11.22
CA VAL A 328 12.26 -7.67 10.74
C VAL A 328 13.06 -8.66 9.91
N GLU A 329 14.05 -8.16 9.18
CA GLU A 329 14.97 -8.97 8.39
C GLU A 329 16.00 -9.69 9.28
N PHE A 330 16.25 -10.97 9.00
CA PHE A 330 17.05 -11.85 9.85
C PHE A 330 18.52 -11.42 9.90
N ASN A 331 19.13 -11.03 8.78
CA ASN A 331 20.52 -10.59 8.76
C ASN A 331 20.71 -9.29 9.55
N ARG A 332 19.71 -8.40 9.56
CA ARG A 332 19.71 -7.21 10.41
C ARG A 332 19.71 -7.55 11.89
N LEU A 333 18.90 -8.53 12.34
CA LEU A 333 18.97 -9.04 13.72
C LEU A 333 20.39 -9.54 14.05
N VAL A 334 20.97 -10.37 13.19
CA VAL A 334 22.32 -10.92 13.41
C VAL A 334 23.38 -9.82 13.50
N MET A 335 23.29 -8.80 12.64
CA MET A 335 24.17 -7.64 12.66
C MET A 335 24.04 -6.86 13.98
N VAL A 336 22.83 -6.52 14.41
CA VAL A 336 22.58 -5.76 15.65
C VAL A 336 23.13 -6.53 16.86
N VAL A 337 22.92 -7.85 16.92
CA VAL A 337 23.46 -8.70 18.01
C VAL A 337 24.99 -8.70 18.01
N ALA A 338 25.63 -8.75 16.84
CA ALA A 338 27.09 -8.70 16.73
C ALA A 338 27.65 -7.36 17.22
N VAL A 339 27.02 -6.25 16.84
CA VAL A 339 27.43 -4.90 17.27
C VAL A 339 27.22 -4.71 18.78
N LEU A 340 26.09 -5.16 19.34
CA LEU A 340 25.86 -5.16 20.79
C LEU A 340 26.93 -5.96 21.55
N THR A 341 27.32 -7.12 21.00
CA THR A 341 28.34 -7.98 21.61
C THR A 341 29.71 -7.29 21.59
N LYS A 342 30.10 -6.73 20.43
CA LYS A 342 31.44 -6.17 20.24
C LYS A 342 31.62 -4.77 20.85
N GLN A 343 30.63 -3.89 20.65
CA GLN A 343 30.74 -2.47 20.97
C GLN A 343 30.13 -2.11 22.34
N ALA A 344 29.11 -2.85 22.78
CA ALA A 344 28.48 -2.65 24.10
C ALA A 344 28.88 -3.71 25.13
N ASN A 345 29.78 -4.64 24.76
CA ASN A 345 30.31 -5.70 25.62
C ASN A 345 29.21 -6.55 26.30
N LEU A 346 28.09 -6.79 25.61
CA LEU A 346 27.02 -7.66 26.11
C LEU A 346 27.32 -9.12 25.74
N ALA A 347 27.28 -10.01 26.72
CA ALA A 347 27.56 -11.44 26.53
C ALA A 347 26.37 -12.19 25.87
N LEU A 348 26.00 -11.78 24.65
CA LEU A 348 24.87 -12.34 23.89
C LEU A 348 25.21 -13.63 23.14
N GLY A 349 26.50 -14.02 23.10
CA GLY A 349 26.97 -15.21 22.37
C GLY A 349 26.40 -16.54 22.89
N SER A 350 25.92 -16.58 24.14
CA SER A 350 25.30 -17.76 24.77
C SER A 350 23.79 -17.60 24.99
N GLN A 351 23.18 -16.56 24.41
CA GLN A 351 21.76 -16.27 24.59
C GLN A 351 20.96 -16.68 23.36
N ASP A 352 19.81 -17.30 23.58
CA ASP A 352 18.75 -17.36 22.60
C ASP A 352 18.12 -15.97 22.51
N ILE A 353 17.91 -15.47 21.29
CA ILE A 353 17.34 -14.14 21.03
C ILE A 353 16.14 -14.29 20.12
N ILE A 354 14.98 -13.95 20.64
CA ILE A 354 13.72 -13.87 19.89
C ILE A 354 13.33 -12.41 19.80
N LEU A 355 13.09 -11.91 18.59
CA LEU A 355 12.68 -10.54 18.34
C LEU A 355 11.35 -10.52 17.57
N ASN A 356 10.41 -9.67 17.96
CA ASN A 356 9.09 -9.57 17.37
C ASN A 356 8.69 -8.10 17.23
N VAL A 357 8.11 -7.73 16.10
CA VAL A 357 7.45 -6.43 15.96
C VAL A 357 5.96 -6.62 16.24
N ALA A 358 5.43 -5.86 17.18
CA ALA A 358 4.02 -5.91 17.53
C ALA A 358 3.12 -5.44 16.36
N GLY A 359 1.87 -5.90 16.37
CA GLY A 359 0.87 -5.47 15.38
C GLY A 359 1.03 -6.04 13.96
N GLY A 360 1.96 -6.98 13.76
CA GLY A 360 2.23 -7.59 12.44
C GLY A 360 3.01 -6.71 11.47
N LEU A 361 3.50 -5.55 11.93
CA LEU A 361 4.29 -4.63 11.11
C LEU A 361 5.58 -5.29 10.62
N ARG A 362 5.88 -5.10 9.34
CA ARG A 362 7.18 -5.45 8.75
C ARG A 362 8.04 -4.21 8.64
N VAL A 363 9.08 -4.16 9.46
CA VAL A 363 10.01 -3.03 9.56
C VAL A 363 11.26 -3.35 8.76
N GLY A 364 11.31 -2.84 7.53
CA GLY A 364 12.37 -3.08 6.56
C GLY A 364 13.41 -1.96 6.44
N GLU A 365 13.54 -1.06 7.41
CA GLU A 365 14.42 0.11 7.29
C GLU A 365 15.53 0.21 8.36
N PRO A 366 16.65 0.89 8.07
CA PRO A 366 17.77 1.05 9.01
C PRO A 366 17.44 1.86 10.27
N ALA A 367 16.47 2.78 10.20
CA ALA A 367 16.11 3.64 11.33
C ALA A 367 15.66 2.86 12.59
N ALA A 368 15.26 1.61 12.42
CA ALA A 368 14.81 0.74 13.49
C ALA A 368 15.94 0.01 14.24
N ASP A 369 17.19 0.09 13.77
CA ASP A 369 18.32 -0.66 14.34
C ASP A 369 18.56 -0.28 15.81
N LEU A 370 18.53 1.01 16.13
CA LEU A 370 18.68 1.47 17.52
C LEU A 370 17.59 0.87 18.42
N GLY A 371 16.31 0.90 18.00
CA GLY A 371 15.23 0.33 18.80
C GLY A 371 15.34 -1.18 18.99
N MET A 372 15.74 -1.92 17.95
CA MET A 372 16.06 -3.34 18.08
C MET A 372 17.18 -3.56 19.10
N ALA A 373 18.24 -2.77 19.03
CA ALA A 373 19.37 -2.88 19.94
C ALA A 373 18.96 -2.60 21.39
N MET A 374 18.13 -1.57 21.59
CA MET A 374 17.62 -1.20 22.90
C MET A 374 16.67 -2.25 23.49
N ALA A 375 15.77 -2.83 22.69
CA ALA A 375 14.90 -3.94 23.12
C ALA A 375 15.74 -5.14 23.58
N ILE A 376 16.74 -5.56 22.79
CA ILE A 376 17.62 -6.69 23.14
C ILE A 376 18.43 -6.37 24.41
N ALA A 377 19.00 -5.17 24.52
CA ALA A 377 19.77 -4.76 25.69
C ALA A 377 18.91 -4.70 26.96
N SER A 378 17.67 -4.20 26.84
CA SER A 378 16.68 -4.15 27.92
C SER A 378 16.34 -5.56 28.42
N SER A 379 16.05 -6.48 27.49
CA SER A 379 15.75 -7.88 27.78
C SER A 379 16.92 -8.57 28.48
N PHE A 380 18.14 -8.45 27.93
CA PHE A 380 19.34 -9.06 28.48
C PHE A 380 19.70 -8.53 29.87
N ARG A 381 19.50 -7.22 30.13
CA ARG A 381 19.74 -6.62 31.45
C ARG A 381 18.59 -6.84 32.43
N ASN A 382 17.45 -7.34 31.94
CA ASN A 382 16.18 -7.41 32.65
C ASN A 382 15.83 -6.05 33.29
N SER A 383 15.97 -4.98 32.50
CA SER A 383 15.71 -3.61 32.95
C SER A 383 14.80 -2.92 31.93
N PRO A 384 13.62 -2.45 32.34
CA PRO A 384 12.67 -1.83 31.42
C PRO A 384 13.19 -0.50 30.87
N LEU A 385 12.78 -0.21 29.64
CA LEU A 385 12.96 1.09 29.01
C LEU A 385 11.81 2.02 29.40
N ASP A 386 12.02 3.32 29.24
CA ASP A 386 10.96 4.31 29.39
C ASP A 386 9.88 4.11 28.32
N PRO A 387 8.61 3.83 28.69
CA PRO A 387 7.53 3.60 27.73
C PRO A 387 7.14 4.87 26.95
N GLY A 388 7.48 6.06 27.46
CA GLY A 388 7.25 7.32 26.75
C GLY A 388 8.43 7.77 25.89
N CYS A 389 9.43 6.89 25.68
CA CYS A 389 10.60 7.15 24.87
C CYS A 389 10.60 6.35 23.55
N VAL A 390 10.86 7.03 22.44
CA VAL A 390 11.08 6.41 21.12
C VAL A 390 12.56 6.34 20.77
N TYR A 391 12.94 5.31 20.00
CA TYR A 391 14.33 5.06 19.61
C TYR A 391 14.44 4.99 18.10
N MET A 392 15.31 5.82 17.51
CA MET A 392 15.53 5.87 16.07
C MET A 392 17.02 6.03 15.76
N GLY A 393 17.54 5.29 14.79
CA GLY A 393 18.93 5.40 14.38
C GLY A 393 19.39 4.19 13.58
N GLU A 394 20.14 4.44 12.50
CA GLU A 394 20.88 3.39 11.80
C GLU A 394 22.13 3.03 12.62
N LEU A 395 22.38 1.73 12.78
CA LEU A 395 23.52 1.25 13.53
C LEU A 395 24.66 0.84 12.59
N ALA A 396 25.79 1.55 12.67
CA ALA A 396 26.99 1.15 11.98
C ALA A 396 27.68 -0.02 12.70
N LEU A 397 28.47 -0.82 11.96
CA LEU A 397 29.27 -1.91 12.55
C LEU A 397 30.31 -1.42 13.58
N SER A 398 30.71 -0.14 13.48
CA SER A 398 31.57 0.55 14.46
C SER A 398 30.86 0.84 15.79
N GLY A 399 29.53 0.68 15.87
CA GLY A 399 28.72 1.09 17.01
C GLY A 399 28.29 2.56 16.99
N GLU A 400 28.65 3.30 15.94
CA GLU A 400 28.18 4.67 15.71
C GLU A 400 26.71 4.69 15.25
N LEU A 401 25.99 5.73 15.66
CA LEU A 401 24.62 5.99 15.23
C LEU A 401 24.62 6.95 14.04
N ARG A 402 24.01 6.54 12.95
CA ARG A 402 23.90 7.34 11.72
C ARG A 402 22.55 8.01 11.59
N PRO A 403 22.48 9.26 11.07
CA PRO A 403 21.25 10.00 10.87
C PRO A 403 20.20 9.22 10.07
N VAL A 404 18.92 9.43 10.40
CA VAL A 404 17.79 8.78 9.74
C VAL A 404 17.01 9.76 8.89
N PRO A 405 16.47 9.35 7.73
CA PRO A 405 15.72 10.24 6.87
C PRO A 405 14.41 10.68 7.52
N GLN A 406 14.00 11.92 7.21
CA GLN A 406 12.73 12.54 7.62
C GLN A 406 12.51 12.58 9.15
N LEU A 407 13.58 12.82 9.92
CA LEU A 407 13.56 12.82 11.37
C LEU A 407 12.46 13.71 11.97
N ARG A 408 12.28 14.93 11.44
CA ARG A 408 11.22 15.85 11.90
C ARG A 408 9.81 15.26 11.80
N ARG A 409 9.49 14.52 10.72
CA ARG A 409 8.17 13.89 10.56
C ARG A 409 7.95 12.78 11.57
N ARG A 410 9.00 11.98 11.84
CA ARG A 410 8.96 10.92 12.84
C ARG A 410 8.74 11.48 14.24
N LEU A 411 9.44 12.56 14.59
CA LEU A 411 9.32 13.22 15.88
C LEU A 411 7.95 13.86 16.11
N ARG A 412 7.39 14.53 15.10
CA ARG A 412 6.01 15.08 15.19
C ARG A 412 4.97 14.01 15.43
N GLU A 413 5.09 12.86 14.76
CA GLU A 413 4.16 11.76 14.98
C GLU A 413 4.31 11.15 16.37
N ALA A 414 5.54 10.97 16.85
CA ALA A 414 5.78 10.53 18.23
C ALA A 414 5.19 11.50 19.26
N SER A 415 5.41 12.81 19.10
CA SER A 415 4.82 13.84 19.98
C SER A 415 3.29 13.85 19.92
N ARG A 416 2.69 13.74 18.72
CA ARG A 416 1.23 13.68 18.52
C ARG A 416 0.58 12.57 19.35
N LEU A 417 1.30 11.47 19.56
CA LEU A 417 0.85 10.28 20.29
C LEU A 417 1.21 10.31 21.78
N GLY A 418 1.81 11.40 22.26
CA GLY A 418 2.13 11.60 23.67
C GLY A 418 3.48 11.03 24.11
N PHE A 419 4.37 10.66 23.18
CA PHE A 419 5.76 10.35 23.55
C PHE A 419 6.49 11.64 23.90
N HIS A 420 7.11 11.65 25.07
CA HIS A 420 7.75 12.83 25.63
C HIS A 420 9.26 12.86 25.38
N LYS A 421 9.86 11.73 24.95
CA LYS A 421 11.30 11.61 24.74
C LYS A 421 11.64 10.85 23.46
N ALA A 422 12.71 11.24 22.77
CA ALA A 422 13.24 10.56 21.60
C ALA A 422 14.77 10.48 21.66
N LEU A 423 15.31 9.26 21.55
CA LEU A 423 16.74 9.03 21.36
C LEU A 423 17.05 8.90 19.87
N VAL A 424 17.89 9.80 19.37
CA VAL A 424 18.18 9.95 17.94
C VAL A 424 19.69 10.12 17.70
N PRO A 425 20.18 9.88 16.47
CA PRO A 425 21.57 10.09 16.13
C PRO A 425 21.92 11.58 16.17
N LEU A 426 23.15 11.91 16.56
CA LEU A 426 23.67 13.26 16.51
C LEU A 426 23.83 13.72 15.05
N ALA A 427 22.96 14.63 14.60
CA ALA A 427 23.02 15.24 13.28
C ALA A 427 23.26 16.75 13.40
N ARG A 428 24.23 17.29 12.64
CA ARG A 428 24.66 18.71 12.75
C ARG A 428 23.66 19.74 12.19
N GLU A 429 22.71 19.33 11.35
CA GLU A 429 21.83 20.27 10.62
C GLU A 429 20.31 20.01 10.76
N GLU A 430 19.87 19.01 11.54
CA GLU A 430 18.45 18.63 11.60
C GLU A 430 17.88 18.37 12.99
N THR A 431 18.60 18.63 14.09
CA THR A 431 18.03 18.48 15.44
C THR A 431 16.94 19.54 15.64
N PRO A 432 15.66 19.15 15.78
CA PRO A 432 14.58 20.13 15.92
C PRO A 432 14.65 20.86 17.26
N SER A 433 14.05 22.05 17.30
CA SER A 433 13.89 22.83 18.51
C SER A 433 12.91 22.13 19.49
N PRO A 434 12.94 22.48 20.80
CA PRO A 434 11.99 21.97 21.81
C PRO A 434 10.50 22.26 21.52
N GLU A 435 10.21 23.00 20.46
CA GLU A 435 8.87 23.46 20.06
C GLU A 435 7.98 22.34 19.49
N ASP A 436 8.56 21.20 19.11
CA ASP A 436 7.83 20.02 18.61
C ASP A 436 7.21 19.16 19.74
N GLY A 437 7.25 19.59 21.00
CA GLY A 437 6.56 18.93 22.12
C GLY A 437 7.15 17.58 22.54
N ILE A 438 8.41 17.29 22.18
CA ILE A 438 9.15 16.07 22.52
C ILE A 438 10.61 16.41 22.84
N GLU A 439 11.15 15.84 23.92
CA GLU A 439 12.56 15.97 24.29
C GLU A 439 13.43 15.13 23.35
N VAL A 440 14.32 15.76 22.61
CA VAL A 440 15.22 15.08 21.68
C VAL A 440 16.61 14.94 22.30
N VAL A 441 17.03 13.69 22.55
CA VAL A 441 18.36 13.35 23.03
C VAL A 441 19.20 12.84 21.87
N ALA A 442 20.14 13.67 21.43
CA ALA A 442 21.06 13.35 20.34
C ALA A 442 22.29 12.58 20.85
N LEU A 443 22.59 11.44 20.22
CA LEU A 443 23.61 10.49 20.66
C LEU A 443 24.52 10.08 19.50
N SER A 444 25.79 9.83 19.77
CA SER A 444 26.76 9.47 18.72
C SER A 444 27.00 7.98 18.62
N THR A 445 26.80 7.23 19.71
CA THR A 445 27.11 5.80 19.78
C THR A 445 26.04 4.98 20.48
N LEU A 446 25.98 3.69 20.14
CA LEU A 446 25.13 2.70 20.80
C LEU A 446 25.42 2.61 22.32
N ALA A 447 26.69 2.72 22.71
CA ALA A 447 27.09 2.67 24.12
C ALA A 447 26.55 3.86 24.93
N GLU A 448 26.47 5.05 24.32
CA GLU A 448 25.80 6.21 24.93
C GLU A 448 24.30 5.99 25.07
N ALA A 449 23.64 5.47 24.03
CA ALA A 449 22.21 5.15 24.08
C ALA A 449 21.87 4.18 25.21
N ILE A 450 22.64 3.10 25.35
CA ILE A 450 22.45 2.12 26.41
C ILE A 450 22.67 2.75 27.79
N ARG A 451 23.68 3.59 27.97
CA ARG A 451 23.93 4.28 29.27
C ARG A 451 22.83 5.29 29.60
N CYS A 452 22.30 5.98 28.60
CA CYS A 452 21.26 6.98 28.76
C CYS A 452 19.91 6.33 29.13
N ALA A 453 19.55 5.23 28.48
CA ALA A 453 18.23 4.62 28.61
C ALA A 453 18.15 3.46 29.62
N LEU A 454 19.26 2.81 29.97
CA LEU A 454 19.30 1.72 30.94
C LEU A 454 20.29 2.07 32.07
N PRO A 455 19.82 2.38 33.29
CA PRO A 455 20.71 2.66 34.40
C PRO A 455 21.64 1.47 34.66
N GLY A 456 22.92 1.74 34.92
CA GLY A 456 23.90 0.70 35.24
C GLY A 456 23.51 -0.03 36.52
N ARG A 457 23.77 -1.35 36.59
CA ARG A 457 23.74 -2.07 37.88
C ARG A 457 24.74 -1.39 38.81
N HIS A 458 24.28 -0.59 39.77
CA HIS A 458 25.11 -0.27 40.91
C HIS A 458 25.43 -1.60 41.62
N ALA A 459 26.72 -1.92 41.74
CA ALA A 459 27.18 -2.95 42.64
C ALA A 459 26.61 -2.69 44.05
N PRO A 460 26.22 -3.72 44.81
CA PRO A 460 25.73 -3.52 46.17
C PRO A 460 26.80 -2.75 46.95
N SER A 461 26.42 -1.59 47.48
CA SER A 461 27.26 -0.83 48.39
C SER A 461 27.68 -1.77 49.52
N HIS A 462 28.97 -2.08 49.61
CA HIS A 462 29.54 -2.64 50.83
C HIS A 462 29.19 -1.66 51.96
N ARG A 463 28.19 -2.01 52.76
CA ARG A 463 28.05 -1.44 54.10
C ARG A 463 29.27 -1.94 54.87
N SER A 464 30.20 -1.03 55.10
CA SER A 464 31.17 -1.13 56.19
C SER A 464 30.36 -1.33 57.47
N MET A 465 30.40 -2.53 58.03
CA MET A 465 30.06 -2.75 59.43
C MET A 465 31.28 -2.31 60.23
N GLU A 466 31.15 -1.17 60.91
CA GLU A 466 31.78 -0.95 62.20
C GLU A 466 30.98 -1.66 63.29
#